data_AF-A0A966ASC1-F1
#
_entry.id   AF-A0A966ASC1-F1
#
_cell.length_a   1.000
_cell.length_b   1.000
_cell.length_c   1.000
_cell.angle_alpha   90.00
_cell.angle_beta   90.00
_cell.angle_gamma   90.00
#
_symmetry.space_group_name_H-M   'P 1'
#
loop_
_entity.id
_entity.type
_entity.pdbx_description
1 polymer ?
#
loop_
_entity_poly.entity_id
_entity_poly.type
_entity_poly.pdbx_seq_one_letter_code
_entity_poly.pdbx_strand_id
1 'polypeptide(L)' 'MMARAIEDFESAQESKEHDFEIGDTVDVYVRIVEGEKERVQIFNGTVIARKKAGQRSAFTVRRIVAG' A
#
# COMPACT_ATOMS: atom_id res chain seq x y z
N MET A 1 -15.11 -16.81 -22.28
CA MET A 1 -15.71 -17.17 -20.97
C MET A 1 -14.60 -17.60 -19.99
N MET A 2 -13.54 -16.81 -19.81
CA MET A 2 -12.40 -17.12 -18.91
C MET A 2 -12.01 -15.95 -17.99
N ALA A 3 -12.70 -14.80 -18.10
CA ALA A 3 -12.40 -13.60 -17.34
C ALA A 3 -13.06 -13.59 -15.93
N ARG A 4 -14.24 -14.22 -15.81
CA ARG A 4 -15.09 -14.08 -14.61
C ARG A 4 -14.49 -14.70 -13.34
N ALA A 5 -13.87 -15.88 -13.45
CA ALA A 5 -13.31 -16.58 -12.29
C ALA A 5 -12.09 -15.85 -11.68
N ILE A 6 -11.31 -15.14 -12.50
CA ILE A 6 -10.16 -14.36 -12.03
C ILE A 6 -10.65 -13.09 -11.32
N GLU A 7 -11.65 -12.42 -11.88
CA GLU A 7 -12.25 -11.20 -11.35
C GLU A 7 -12.95 -11.44 -9.99
N ASP A 8 -13.66 -12.56 -9.87
CA ASP A 8 -14.30 -13.00 -8.61
C ASP A 8 -13.27 -13.31 -7.51
N PHE A 9 -12.10 -13.85 -7.87
CA PHE A 9 -11.03 -14.11 -6.92
C PHE A 9 -10.29 -12.83 -6.49
N GLU A 10 -10.07 -11.91 -7.43
CA GLU A 10 -9.40 -10.64 -7.16
C GLU A 10 -10.21 -9.77 -6.19
N SER A 11 -11.53 -9.67 -6.39
CA SER A 11 -12.43 -8.92 -5.49
C SER A 11 -12.53 -9.52 -4.08
N ALA A 12 -12.46 -10.85 -3.93
CA ALA A 12 -12.47 -11.51 -2.62
C ALA A 12 -11.22 -11.23 -1.77
N GLN A 13 -10.12 -10.84 -2.40
CA GLN A 13 -8.84 -10.55 -1.75
C GLN A 13 -8.62 -9.04 -1.53
N GLU A 14 -9.59 -8.19 -1.87
CA GLU A 14 -9.45 -6.73 -1.82
C GLU A 14 -9.22 -6.27 -0.36
N SER A 15 -8.02 -5.78 -0.07
CA SER A 15 -7.71 -5.22 1.24
C SER A 15 -8.44 -3.90 1.42
N LYS A 16 -8.94 -3.62 2.64
CA LYS A 16 -9.58 -2.34 2.99
C LYS A 16 -8.78 -1.16 2.43
N GLU A 17 -9.41 -0.43 1.52
CA GLU A 17 -8.87 0.82 1.01
C GLU A 17 -8.80 1.81 2.18
N HIS A 18 -7.66 2.47 2.33
CA HIS A 18 -7.48 3.51 3.34
C HIS A 18 -7.83 4.85 2.69
N ASP A 19 -8.58 5.68 3.40
CA ASP A 19 -8.97 7.01 2.93
C ASP A 19 -7.79 7.97 3.07
N PHE A 20 -7.05 8.17 1.97
CA PHE A 20 -6.02 9.21 1.82
C PHE A 20 -5.91 9.63 0.35
N GLU A 21 -5.47 10.85 0.10
CA GLU A 21 -5.32 11.42 -1.24
C GLU A 21 -3.89 11.92 -1.50
N ILE A 22 -3.62 12.29 -2.76
CA ILE A 22 -2.35 12.90 -3.14
C ILE A 22 -2.21 14.24 -2.41
N GLY A 23 -1.09 14.44 -1.72
CA GLY A 23 -0.84 15.61 -0.86
C GLY A 23 -0.94 15.31 0.63
N ASP A 24 -1.58 14.20 1.01
CA ASP A 24 -1.70 13.83 2.42
C ASP A 24 -0.35 13.33 2.97
N THR A 25 -0.14 13.58 4.26
CA THR A 25 0.99 12.99 5.00
C THR A 25 0.51 11.73 5.69
N VAL A 26 1.22 10.62 5.46
CA VAL A 26 0.85 9.29 5.94
C VAL A 26 2.00 8.64 6.70
N ASP A 27 1.64 7.82 7.69
CA ASP A 27 2.56 6.90 8.36
C ASP A 27 2.36 5.49 7.82
N VAL A 28 3.35 4.97 7.10
CA VAL A 28 3.32 3.62 6.54
C VAL A 28 4.08 2.67 7.44
N TYR A 29 3.35 1.74 8.07
CA TYR A 29 3.91 0.70 8.94
C TYR A 29 4.33 -0.49 8.09
N VAL A 30 5.63 -0.69 7.93
CA VAL A 30 6.19 -1.83 7.19
C VAL A 30 6.65 -2.87 8.19
N ARG A 31 6.02 -4.05 8.15
CA ARG A 31 6.51 -5.22 8.89
C ARG A 31 7.63 -5.88 8.09
N ILE A 32 8.83 -5.89 8.65
CA ILE A 32 10.01 -6.52 8.10
C ILE A 32 10.25 -7.81 8.88
N VAL A 33 10.24 -8.93 8.18
CA VAL A 33 10.48 -10.28 8.74
C VAL A 33 11.82 -10.77 8.21
N GLU A 34 12.81 -10.90 9.09
CA GLU A 34 14.18 -11.36 8.80
C GLU A 34 14.43 -12.68 9.54
N GLY A 35 13.97 -13.78 8.96
CA GLY A 35 14.02 -15.11 9.59
C GLY A 35 13.07 -15.18 10.79
N GLU A 36 13.61 -15.43 11.99
CA GLU A 36 12.85 -15.49 13.24
C GLU A 36 12.62 -14.11 13.89
N LYS A 37 13.26 -13.05 13.37
CA LYS A 37 13.13 -11.69 13.92
C LYS A 37 12.12 -10.89 13.12
N GLU A 38 11.20 -10.24 13.83
CA GLU A 38 10.24 -9.31 13.25
C GLU A 38 10.45 -7.91 13.81
N ARG A 39 10.39 -6.90 12.94
CA ARG A 39 10.34 -5.49 13.34
C ARG A 39 9.32 -4.73 12.51
N VAL A 40 8.70 -3.73 13.12
CA VAL A 40 7.85 -2.77 12.41
C VAL A 40 8.64 -1.49 12.21
N GLN A 41 8.88 -1.13 10.96
CA GLN A 41 9.51 0.12 10.58
C GLN A 41 8.45 1.10 10.09
N ILE A 42 8.44 2.30 10.65
CA ILE A 42 7.49 3.36 10.27
C ILE A 42 8.17 4.27 9.24
N PHE A 43 7.49 4.46 8.11
CA PHE A 43 7.86 5.40 7.06
C PHE A 43 6.85 6.55 7.01
N ASN A 44 7.24 7.70 7.53
CA ASN A 44 6.45 8.94 7.43
C ASN A 44 6.80 9.69 6.13
N GLY A 45 5.79 10.25 5.46
CA GLY A 45 6.02 11.15 4.32
C GLY A 45 4.73 11.57 3.60
N THR A 46 4.89 12.33 2.52
CA THR A 46 3.78 12.85 1.72
C THR A 46 3.46 11.93 0.56
N VAL A 47 2.19 11.64 0.31
CA VAL A 47 1.72 10.91 -0.87
C VAL A 47 1.86 11.80 -2.10
N ILE A 48 2.64 11.35 -3.09
CA ILE A 48 2.90 12.12 -4.33
C ILE A 48 2.22 11.53 -5.56
N ALA A 49 1.79 10.27 -5.49
CA ALA A 49 1.10 9.60 -6.59
C ALA A 49 0.22 8.48 -6.04
N ARG A 50 -0.91 8.25 -6.71
CA ARG A 50 -1.83 7.13 -6.44
C ARG A 50 -2.33 6.56 -7.76
N LYS A 51 -2.32 5.23 -7.88
CA LYS A 51 -2.85 4.47 -9.01
C LYS A 51 -4.01 3.61 -8.50
N LYS A 52 -5.22 3.87 -9.02
CA LYS A 52 -6.44 3.10 -8.70
C LYS A 52 -6.59 1.98 -9.73
N ALA A 53 -6.36 0.75 -9.31
CA ALA A 53 -6.40 -0.44 -10.16
C ALA A 53 -6.86 -1.70 -9.40
N GLY A 54 -7.87 -1.55 -8.52
CA GLY A 54 -8.38 -2.61 -7.66
C GLY A 54 -7.27 -3.20 -6.79
N GLN A 55 -7.04 -4.51 -6.91
CA GLN A 55 -5.95 -5.21 -6.21
C GLN A 55 -4.53 -4.79 -6.59
N ARG A 56 -4.36 -4.21 -7.79
CA ARG A 56 -3.08 -3.70 -8.27
C ARG A 56 -2.93 -2.21 -7.96
N SER A 57 -3.74 -1.68 -7.05
CA SER A 57 -3.61 -0.30 -6.60
C SER A 57 -2.29 -0.10 -5.87
N ALA A 58 -1.67 1.04 -6.12
CA ALA A 58 -0.40 1.41 -5.52
C ALA A 58 -0.36 2.91 -5.28
N PHE A 59 0.40 3.34 -4.29
CA PHE A 59 0.66 4.74 -4.01
C PHE A 59 2.13 4.95 -3.67
N THR A 60 2.62 6.15 -3.96
CA THR A 60 4.03 6.51 -3.76
C THR A 60 4.12 7.57 -2.69
N VAL A 61 4.90 7.28 -1.64
CA VAL A 61 5.18 8.21 -0.54
C VAL A 61 6.59 8.75 -0.70
N ARG A 62 6.73 10.08 -0.65
CA ARG A 62 8.03 10.76 -0.60
C ARG A 62 8.37 11.09 0.84
N ARG A 63 9.43 10.45 1.34
CA ARG A 63 9.99 10.71 2.68
C ARG A 63 11.00 11.84 2.62
N ILE A 64 10.93 12.76 3.59
CA ILE A 64 12.00 13.71 3.86
C ILE A 64 12.83 13.14 5.02
N VAL A 65 14.11 12.89 4.77
CA VAL A 65 15.05 12.44 5.80
C VAL A 65 15.99 13.61 6.07
N ALA A 66 16.05 14.08 7.31
CA ALA A 66 17.11 14.98 7.74
C ALA A 66 18.41 14.17 7.77
N GLY A 67 19.39 14.60 6.95
CA GLY A 67 20.73 14.01 6.89
C GLY A 67 21.61 14.43 8.06
#